data_AF-A0AAU6LQ74-F1
#
_entry.id   AF-A0AAU6LQ74-F1
#
_cell.length_a   1.000
_cell.length_b   1.000
_cell.length_c   1.000
_cell.angle_alpha   90.00
_cell.angle_beta   90.00
_cell.angle_gamma   90.00
#
_symmetry.space_group_name_H-M   'P 1'
#
loop_
_entity.id
_entity.type
_entity.pdbx_description
1 polymer ?
#
loop_
_entity_poly.entity_id
_entity_poly.type
_entity_poly.pdbx_seq_one_letter_code
_entity_poly.pdbx_strand_id
1 'polypeptide(L)'
;MNGFDAVLLSYDEPMATSLHSRLQRTLGGKVKRLHGVHGMRRAYRLCAEVVDHEQFFLADGDFAIDAGFAPATVEPLDEGVSMRVWRAVNPVNGLTYGYGGLKLVRRSALREMGEAVDVLAALPGQIEFAQQTAGITRFNQSPFHAWKAGFRECAMLARGSEYGMADDDSRQRVEAWTKSRNGEFAPYAAAGAREGVAFAKEFARAPGRFDHLNDPTWLRTRFTAAHGDQAVGG
;
A
#
# COMPACT_ATOMS: atom_id res chain seq x y z
N MET A 1 17.97 -1.75 20.98
CA MET A 1 16.79 -0.99 20.51
C MET A 1 17.13 -0.48 19.13
N ASN A 2 16.30 -0.77 18.13
CA ASN A 2 16.53 -0.23 16.80
C ASN A 2 16.26 1.26 16.85
N GLY A 3 17.20 2.07 16.36
CA GLY A 3 17.14 3.54 16.41
C GLY A 3 16.11 4.16 15.46
N PHE A 4 15.04 3.44 15.12
CA PHE A 4 14.00 3.89 14.21
C PHE A 4 12.67 4.00 14.95
N ASP A 5 11.98 5.13 14.74
CA ASP A 5 10.55 5.20 15.03
C ASP A 5 9.77 4.21 14.15
N ALA A 6 8.52 3.93 14.53
CA ALA A 6 7.61 3.16 13.71
C ALA A 6 6.21 3.77 13.72
N VAL A 7 5.57 3.82 12.56
CA VAL A 7 4.21 4.30 12.35
C VAL A 7 3.38 3.24 11.62
N LEU A 8 2.21 2.91 12.15
CA LEU A 8 1.15 2.26 11.39
C LEU A 8 0.18 3.32 10.89
N LEU A 9 0.08 3.47 9.58
CA LEU A 9 -0.85 4.37 8.91
C LEU A 9 -2.13 3.61 8.54
N SER A 10 -3.25 3.94 9.17
CA SER A 10 -4.54 3.27 8.94
C SER A 10 -5.64 4.27 8.57
N TYR A 11 -6.68 3.81 7.89
CA TYR A 11 -7.86 4.59 7.56
C TYR A 11 -9.13 3.86 7.97
N ASP A 12 -9.56 2.84 7.24
CA ASP A 12 -10.80 2.10 7.47
C ASP A 12 -10.60 0.58 7.55
N GLU A 13 -9.35 0.11 7.62
CA GLU A 13 -9.03 -1.32 7.62
C GLU A 13 -9.52 -2.00 8.92
N PRO A 14 -10.43 -3.00 8.85
CA PRO A 14 -11.02 -3.65 10.03
C PRO A 14 -9.99 -4.25 11.00
N MET A 15 -8.90 -4.78 10.46
CA MET A 15 -7.85 -5.47 11.22
C MET A 15 -6.78 -4.53 11.76
N ALA A 16 -6.81 -3.23 11.47
CA ALA A 16 -5.72 -2.28 11.79
C ALA A 16 -5.29 -2.33 13.26
N THR A 17 -6.22 -2.50 14.21
CA THR A 17 -5.91 -2.62 15.65
C THR A 17 -5.10 -3.89 15.95
N SER A 18 -5.48 -5.02 15.37
CA SER A 18 -4.76 -6.28 15.55
C SER A 18 -3.39 -6.28 14.87
N LEU A 19 -3.29 -5.66 13.70
CA LEU A 19 -2.06 -5.52 12.93
C LEU A 19 -1.09 -4.54 13.57
N HIS A 20 -1.58 -3.46 14.17
CA HIS A 20 -0.79 -2.55 15.00
C HIS A 20 -0.16 -3.26 16.19
N SER A 21 -0.95 -4.08 16.91
CA SER A 21 -0.44 -4.88 18.03
C SER A 21 0.61 -5.90 17.57
N ARG A 22 0.41 -6.51 16.40
CA ARG A 22 1.39 -7.44 15.79
C ARG A 22 2.69 -6.70 15.43
N LEU A 23 2.58 -5.53 14.81
CA LEU A 23 3.73 -4.71 14.44
C LEU A 23 4.55 -4.29 15.66
N GLN A 24 3.90 -3.89 16.75
CA GLN A 24 4.59 -3.58 18.02
C GLN A 24 5.40 -4.75 18.56
N ARG A 25 4.82 -5.96 18.55
CA ARG A 25 5.50 -7.17 19.03
C ARG A 25 6.71 -7.51 18.17
N THR A 26 6.56 -7.51 16.84
CA THR A 26 7.65 -7.86 15.93
C THR A 26 8.77 -6.82 15.93
N LEU A 27 8.43 -5.52 15.98
CA LEU A 27 9.44 -4.46 16.02
C LEU A 27 10.09 -4.31 17.41
N GLY A 28 9.53 -4.94 18.44
CA GLY A 28 10.06 -4.91 19.80
C GLY A 28 9.98 -3.53 20.47
N GLY A 29 8.96 -2.74 20.12
CA GLY A 29 8.87 -1.35 20.56
C GLY A 29 7.50 -0.69 20.38
N LYS A 30 7.41 0.58 20.80
CA LYS A 30 6.21 1.40 20.60
C LYS A 30 6.08 1.75 19.12
N VAL A 31 4.91 1.48 18.55
CA VAL A 31 4.54 1.90 17.20
C VAL A 31 3.48 2.99 17.35
N LYS A 32 3.71 4.17 16.78
CA LYS A 32 2.72 5.24 16.71
C LYS A 32 1.63 4.82 15.70
N ARG A 33 0.37 5.19 15.94
CA ARG A 33 -0.72 4.92 14.99
C ARG A 33 -1.28 6.25 14.51
N LEU A 34 -1.18 6.49 13.20
CA LEU A 34 -1.88 7.60 12.54
C LEU A 34 -3.14 7.02 11.88
N HIS A 35 -4.31 7.57 12.22
CA HIS A 35 -5.59 6.98 11.85
C HIS A 35 -6.58 8.01 11.30
N GLY A 36 -7.37 7.61 10.30
CA GLY A 36 -8.52 8.39 9.82
C GLY A 36 -8.15 9.64 9.03
N VAL A 37 -6.92 9.76 8.55
CA VAL A 37 -6.49 10.92 7.76
C VAL A 37 -7.06 10.84 6.35
N HIS A 38 -7.86 11.84 5.98
CA HIS A 38 -8.30 12.02 4.60
C HIS A 38 -7.16 12.57 3.72
N GLY A 39 -6.99 11.95 2.55
CA GLY A 39 -5.96 12.27 1.56
C GLY A 39 -4.65 11.54 1.80
N MET A 40 -4.29 10.64 0.88
CA MET A 40 -3.11 9.76 1.01
C MET A 40 -1.80 10.55 1.19
N ARG A 41 -1.55 11.58 0.38
CA ARG A 41 -0.34 12.43 0.52
C ARG A 41 -0.29 13.15 1.85
N ARG A 42 -1.43 13.67 2.32
CA ARG A 42 -1.54 14.31 3.65
C ARG A 42 -1.23 13.32 4.77
N ALA A 43 -1.70 12.08 4.64
CA ALA A 43 -1.44 11.03 5.61
C ALA A 43 0.06 10.70 5.73
N TYR A 44 0.74 10.53 4.59
CA TYR A 44 2.20 10.32 4.56
C TYR A 44 2.97 11.52 5.14
N ARG A 45 2.63 12.76 4.76
CA ARG A 45 3.25 13.96 5.35
C ARG A 45 3.07 14.02 6.87
N LEU A 46 1.88 13.69 7.38
CA LEU A 46 1.64 13.65 8.83
C LEU A 46 2.41 12.53 9.55
N CYS A 47 2.70 11.41 8.89
CA CYS A 47 3.62 10.41 9.47
C CYS A 47 5.00 11.02 9.77
N ALA A 48 5.51 11.90 8.92
CA ALA A 48 6.76 12.61 9.16
C ALA A 48 6.69 13.64 10.31
N GLU A 49 5.51 14.11 10.69
CA GLU A 49 5.37 15.04 11.81
C GLU A 49 5.29 14.36 13.17
N VAL A 50 4.90 13.08 13.21
CA VAL A 50 4.74 12.34 14.48
C VAL A 50 6.00 11.58 14.89
N VAL A 51 7.01 11.49 14.04
CA VAL A 51 8.28 10.79 14.33
C VAL A 51 9.35 11.75 14.81
N ASP A 52 10.25 11.22 15.63
CA ASP A 52 11.36 11.96 16.22
C ASP A 52 12.65 11.78 15.40
N HIS A 53 12.84 10.60 14.80
CA HIS A 53 14.01 10.23 14.02
C HIS A 53 13.86 10.57 12.54
N GLU A 54 14.99 10.78 11.85
CA GLU A 54 15.01 11.06 10.41
C GLU A 54 14.58 9.86 9.57
N GLN A 55 14.85 8.64 10.03
CA GLN A 55 14.44 7.41 9.36
C GLN A 55 13.51 6.62 10.27
N PHE A 56 12.44 6.09 9.70
CA PHE A 56 11.44 5.36 10.48
C PHE A 56 10.73 4.29 9.66
N PHE A 57 10.21 3.27 10.34
CA PHE A 57 9.37 2.26 9.72
C PHE A 57 7.95 2.79 9.48
N LEU A 58 7.43 2.61 8.28
CA LEU A 58 6.05 2.92 7.92
C LEU A 58 5.37 1.65 7.40
N ALA A 59 4.28 1.26 8.04
CA ALA A 59 3.43 0.15 7.63
C ALA A 59 2.02 0.65 7.33
N ASP A 60 1.41 0.11 6.28
CA ASP A 60 0.02 0.39 5.93
C ASP A 60 -0.93 -0.37 6.89
N GLY A 61 -2.17 0.09 7.02
CA GLY A 61 -3.14 -0.41 8.00
C GLY A 61 -3.55 -1.86 7.80
N ASP A 62 -3.23 -2.43 6.64
CA ASP A 62 -3.45 -3.83 6.27
C ASP A 62 -2.17 -4.68 6.29
N PHE A 63 -1.02 -4.13 6.67
CA PHE A 63 0.23 -4.87 6.65
C PHE A 63 0.37 -5.80 7.86
N ALA A 64 0.46 -7.10 7.59
CA ALA A 64 0.77 -8.13 8.58
C ALA A 64 2.24 -8.51 8.49
N ILE A 65 3.07 -7.84 9.29
CA ILE A 65 4.51 -8.11 9.37
C ILE A 65 4.81 -9.57 9.76
N ASP A 66 5.80 -10.18 9.12
CA ASP A 66 6.26 -11.54 9.43
C ASP A 66 6.87 -11.60 10.84
N ALA A 67 6.57 -12.66 11.60
CA ALA A 67 7.07 -12.77 12.97
C ALA A 67 8.60 -12.97 13.04
N GLY A 68 9.20 -13.49 11.96
CA GLY A 68 10.64 -13.65 11.78
C GLY A 68 11.32 -12.44 11.15
N PHE A 69 10.61 -11.34 10.85
CA PHE A 69 11.27 -10.11 10.41
C PHE A 69 12.19 -9.61 11.54
N ALA A 70 13.48 -9.47 11.23
CA ALA A 70 14.51 -9.10 12.19
C ALA A 70 14.85 -7.61 12.04
N PRO A 71 14.16 -6.69 12.74
CA PRO A 71 14.37 -5.27 12.54
C PRO A 71 15.77 -4.81 12.97
N ALA A 72 16.47 -5.60 13.79
CA ALA A 72 17.84 -5.34 14.25
C ALA A 72 18.91 -5.54 13.17
N THR A 73 18.57 -6.19 12.05
CA THR A 73 19.47 -6.34 10.90
C THR A 73 19.21 -5.29 9.82
N VAL A 74 18.32 -4.33 10.08
CA VAL A 74 17.97 -3.29 9.11
C VAL A 74 18.99 -2.16 9.19
N GLU A 75 19.81 -2.05 8.16
CA GLU A 75 20.72 -0.93 7.98
C GLU A 75 19.96 0.35 7.62
N PRO A 76 20.44 1.53 8.05
CA PRO A 76 19.94 2.82 7.58
C PRO A 76 19.96 2.93 6.04
N LEU A 77 19.17 3.86 5.52
CA LEU A 77 19.19 4.23 4.11
C LEU A 77 20.49 4.98 3.77
N ASP A 78 21.09 4.66 2.63
CA ASP A 78 22.24 5.37 2.06
C ASP A 78 21.86 6.81 1.66
N GLU A 79 22.84 7.70 1.54
CA GLU A 79 22.60 9.08 1.10
C GLU A 79 21.84 9.12 -0.24
N GLY A 80 20.86 10.01 -0.36
CA GLY A 80 20.02 10.14 -1.56
C GLY A 80 18.87 9.12 -1.70
N VAL A 81 18.82 8.07 -0.87
CA VAL A 81 17.71 7.08 -0.86
C VAL A 81 16.54 7.50 0.04
N SER A 82 15.41 7.87 -0.52
CA SER A 82 14.27 8.35 0.27
C SER A 82 13.50 7.24 0.98
N MET A 83 13.46 6.05 0.39
CA MET A 83 12.69 4.94 0.91
C MET A 83 13.26 3.59 0.48
N ARG A 84 13.26 2.63 1.39
CA ARG A 84 13.41 1.20 1.08
C ARG A 84 12.09 0.49 1.33
N VAL A 85 11.63 -0.30 0.37
CA VAL A 85 10.39 -1.07 0.42
C VAL A 85 10.71 -2.56 0.42
N TRP A 86 10.24 -3.27 1.45
CA TRP A 86 10.28 -4.72 1.50
C TRP A 86 9.07 -5.33 0.81
N ARG A 87 9.23 -6.53 0.27
CA ARG A 87 8.13 -7.23 -0.39
C ARG A 87 7.08 -7.68 0.61
N ALA A 88 5.83 -7.69 0.17
CA ALA A 88 4.73 -8.34 0.84
C ALA A 88 4.14 -9.44 -0.06
N VAL A 89 3.65 -10.50 0.55
CA VAL A 89 2.87 -11.53 -0.13
C VAL A 89 1.45 -11.01 -0.30
N ASN A 90 0.93 -11.15 -1.51
CA ASN A 90 -0.48 -10.93 -1.82
C ASN A 90 -1.30 -12.15 -1.36
N PRO A 91 -2.28 -11.98 -0.44
CA PRO A 91 -3.00 -13.08 0.19
C PRO A 91 -3.93 -13.86 -0.76
N VAL A 92 -4.32 -13.31 -1.91
CA VAL A 92 -5.33 -13.93 -2.80
C VAL A 92 -4.74 -14.52 -4.09
N ASN A 93 -3.50 -14.16 -4.44
CA ASN A 93 -2.81 -14.70 -5.62
C ASN A 93 -1.37 -15.17 -5.36
N GLY A 94 -0.80 -14.93 -4.17
CA GLY A 94 0.53 -15.41 -3.77
C GLY A 94 1.71 -14.63 -4.37
N LEU A 95 1.47 -13.64 -5.23
CA LEU A 95 2.54 -12.80 -5.76
C LEU A 95 3.26 -12.07 -4.62
N THR A 96 4.58 -11.93 -4.76
CA THR A 96 5.43 -11.31 -3.73
C THR A 96 6.24 -10.17 -4.32
N TYR A 97 5.87 -8.94 -3.99
CA TYR A 97 6.50 -7.72 -4.54
C TYR A 97 6.20 -6.51 -3.63
N GLY A 98 6.57 -5.30 -4.06
CA GLY A 98 6.52 -4.09 -3.22
C GLY A 98 5.12 -3.57 -2.85
N TYR A 99 4.04 -4.08 -3.44
CA TYR A 99 2.68 -3.64 -3.14
C TYR A 99 2.29 -3.94 -1.68
N GLY A 100 1.89 -2.90 -0.95
CA GLY A 100 1.54 -3.00 0.48
C GLY A 100 2.71 -3.39 1.37
N GLY A 101 3.96 -3.23 0.90
CA GLY A 101 5.18 -3.59 1.62
C GLY A 101 5.46 -2.74 2.86
N LEU A 102 6.27 -3.27 3.78
CA LEU A 102 6.89 -2.49 4.85
C LEU A 102 7.86 -1.48 4.23
N LYS A 103 7.95 -0.29 4.81
CA LYS A 103 8.82 0.78 4.30
C LYS A 103 9.75 1.26 5.42
N LEU A 104 11.01 1.54 5.09
CA LEU A 104 11.90 2.41 5.87
C LEU A 104 12.00 3.69 5.08
N VAL A 105 11.67 4.82 5.68
CA VAL A 105 11.47 6.07 4.94
C VAL A 105 12.11 7.25 5.65
N ARG A 106 12.62 8.20 4.87
CA ARG A 106 13.10 9.49 5.34
C ARG A 106 11.96 10.45 5.64
N ARG A 107 12.02 11.05 6.83
CA ARG A 107 11.11 12.11 7.27
C ARG A 107 11.17 13.31 6.33
N SER A 108 12.38 13.77 5.98
CA SER A 108 12.60 14.86 5.03
C SER A 108 11.94 14.58 3.66
N ALA A 109 12.11 13.38 3.11
CA ALA A 109 11.53 13.00 1.84
C ALA A 109 9.99 13.06 1.83
N LEU A 110 9.32 12.65 2.91
CA LEU A 110 7.86 12.78 3.00
C LEU A 110 7.40 14.24 3.08
N ARG A 111 8.18 15.12 3.72
CA ARG A 111 7.88 16.56 3.80
C ARG A 111 8.04 17.26 2.45
N GLU A 112 9.06 16.86 1.69
CA GLU A 112 9.39 17.42 0.38
C GLU A 112 8.67 16.72 -0.79
N MET A 113 7.85 15.72 -0.48
CA MET A 113 7.09 14.96 -1.48
C MET A 113 6.30 15.89 -2.41
N GLY A 114 6.46 15.69 -3.72
CA GLY A 114 5.76 16.44 -4.77
C GLY A 114 4.33 15.96 -5.02
N GLU A 115 3.84 16.19 -6.23
CA GLU A 115 2.50 15.82 -6.66
C GLU A 115 2.57 14.68 -7.70
N ALA A 116 2.17 13.48 -7.27
CA ALA A 116 1.91 12.34 -8.15
C ALA A 116 0.74 11.50 -7.59
N VAL A 117 0.19 10.63 -8.45
CA VAL A 117 -0.88 9.69 -8.04
C VAL A 117 -0.29 8.60 -7.15
N ASP A 118 0.87 8.09 -7.51
CA ASP A 118 1.64 7.18 -6.67
C ASP A 118 2.54 7.96 -5.71
N VAL A 119 2.52 7.57 -4.44
CA VAL A 119 3.33 8.23 -3.41
C VAL A 119 4.81 8.02 -3.67
N LEU A 120 5.27 6.84 -4.11
CA LEU A 120 6.71 6.64 -4.26
C LEU A 120 7.31 7.52 -5.38
N ALA A 121 6.52 7.92 -6.38
CA ALA A 121 6.91 8.72 -7.55
C ALA A 121 6.90 10.20 -7.21
N ALA A 122 6.14 10.57 -6.18
CA ALA A 122 6.17 11.89 -5.60
C ALA A 122 7.36 12.11 -4.67
N LEU A 123 8.07 11.06 -4.24
CA LEU A 123 9.22 11.22 -3.34
C LEU A 123 10.44 11.75 -4.11
N PRO A 124 11.22 12.66 -3.50
CA PRO A 124 12.54 12.99 -4.04
C PRO A 124 13.47 11.78 -3.93
N GLY A 125 14.62 11.81 -4.60
CA GLY A 125 15.67 10.79 -4.41
C GLY A 125 15.34 9.39 -4.94
N GLN A 126 16.12 8.40 -4.51
CA GLN A 126 16.01 7.02 -4.98
C GLN A 126 15.08 6.19 -4.09
N ILE A 127 14.43 5.20 -4.71
CA ILE A 127 13.61 4.19 -4.02
C ILE A 127 14.28 2.83 -4.19
N GLU A 128 14.57 2.19 -3.07
CA GLU A 128 15.13 0.83 -3.03
C GLU A 128 14.02 -0.21 -2.84
N PHE A 129 14.11 -1.31 -3.59
CA PHE A 129 13.24 -2.47 -3.38
C PHE A 129 14.05 -3.63 -2.82
N ALA A 130 13.86 -3.92 -1.53
CA ALA A 130 14.53 -5.01 -0.85
C ALA A 130 14.00 -6.36 -1.37
N GLN A 131 14.90 -7.33 -1.58
CA GLN A 131 14.51 -8.66 -2.06
C GLN A 131 13.80 -9.49 -0.99
N GLN A 132 14.05 -9.19 0.29
CA GLN A 132 13.45 -9.86 1.43
C GLN A 132 11.96 -9.56 1.53
N THR A 133 11.19 -10.59 1.88
CA THR A 133 9.75 -10.47 2.20
C THR A 133 9.59 -10.12 3.67
N ALA A 134 8.86 -9.06 3.97
CA ALA A 134 8.65 -8.60 5.34
C ALA A 134 7.27 -8.98 5.90
N GLY A 135 6.35 -9.52 5.10
CA GLY A 135 5.02 -9.89 5.58
C GLY A 135 4.00 -10.12 4.48
N ILE A 136 2.73 -9.96 4.84
CA ILE A 136 1.57 -10.10 3.96
C ILE A 136 0.80 -8.78 3.95
N THR A 137 0.41 -8.29 2.77
CA THR A 137 -0.55 -7.17 2.68
C THR A 137 -1.96 -7.75 2.80
N ARG A 138 -2.48 -7.81 4.03
CA ARG A 138 -3.79 -8.42 4.32
C ARG A 138 -4.93 -7.49 3.95
N PHE A 139 -4.98 -7.03 2.70
CA PHE A 139 -6.06 -6.16 2.21
C PHE A 139 -7.41 -6.87 2.14
N ASN A 140 -7.43 -8.21 2.17
CA ASN A 140 -8.60 -9.03 1.97
C ASN A 140 -9.44 -9.18 3.25
N GLN A 141 -9.78 -8.07 3.90
CA GLN A 141 -10.45 -8.01 5.21
C GLN A 141 -11.98 -7.85 5.10
N SER A 142 -12.46 -7.45 3.92
CA SER A 142 -13.88 -7.29 3.59
C SER A 142 -14.05 -7.23 2.06
N PRO A 143 -15.28 -7.33 1.52
CA PRO A 143 -15.54 -7.15 0.10
C PRO A 143 -14.98 -5.84 -0.46
N PHE A 144 -15.25 -4.72 0.23
CA PHE A 144 -14.79 -3.40 -0.20
C PHE A 144 -13.26 -3.29 -0.21
N HIS A 145 -12.58 -3.75 0.84
CA HIS A 145 -11.13 -3.65 0.95
C HIS A 145 -10.43 -4.51 -0.11
N ALA A 146 -10.94 -5.73 -0.36
CA ALA A 146 -10.44 -6.60 -1.42
C ALA A 146 -10.62 -5.98 -2.81
N TRP A 147 -11.82 -5.45 -3.10
CA TRP A 147 -12.08 -4.74 -4.35
C TRP A 147 -11.20 -3.50 -4.50
N LYS A 148 -11.08 -2.66 -3.47
CA LYS A 148 -10.28 -1.42 -3.44
C LYS A 148 -8.82 -1.71 -3.79
N ALA A 149 -8.25 -2.76 -3.20
CA ALA A 149 -6.89 -3.22 -3.46
C ALA A 149 -6.69 -3.60 -4.93
N GLY A 150 -7.51 -4.52 -5.44
CA GLY A 150 -7.43 -4.95 -6.84
C GLY A 150 -7.67 -3.81 -7.83
N PHE A 151 -8.65 -2.95 -7.56
CA PHE A 151 -8.99 -1.80 -8.41
C PHE A 151 -7.82 -0.83 -8.54
N ARG A 152 -7.28 -0.36 -7.41
CA ARG A 152 -6.19 0.62 -7.41
C ARG A 152 -4.93 0.05 -8.05
N GLU A 153 -4.54 -1.16 -7.65
CA GLU A 153 -3.31 -1.78 -8.12
C GLU A 153 -3.36 -2.04 -9.62
N CYS A 154 -4.43 -2.65 -10.14
CA CYS A 154 -4.52 -2.94 -11.57
C CYS A 154 -4.79 -1.70 -12.42
N ALA A 155 -5.41 -0.64 -11.88
CA ALA A 155 -5.48 0.65 -12.57
C ALA A 155 -4.08 1.26 -12.75
N MET A 156 -3.24 1.21 -11.72
CA MET A 156 -1.85 1.69 -11.80
C MET A 156 -0.99 0.83 -12.72
N LEU A 157 -1.06 -0.49 -12.61
CA LEU A 157 -0.34 -1.40 -13.51
C LEU A 157 -0.74 -1.20 -14.98
N ALA A 158 -2.03 -1.00 -15.26
CA ALA A 158 -2.52 -0.79 -16.62
C ALA A 158 -2.23 0.62 -17.17
N ARG A 159 -2.05 1.63 -16.32
CA ARG A 159 -1.60 2.97 -16.72
C ARG A 159 -0.14 2.97 -17.21
N GLY A 160 0.66 2.02 -16.73
CA GLY A 160 2.10 1.98 -16.91
C GLY A 160 2.81 2.45 -15.64
N SER A 161 3.85 1.72 -15.23
CA SER A 161 4.61 2.00 -14.01
C SER A 161 5.41 3.28 -14.14
N GLU A 162 5.25 4.21 -13.19
CA GLU A 162 6.05 5.44 -13.11
C GLU A 162 7.55 5.15 -12.75
N TYR A 163 7.88 3.93 -12.31
CA TYR A 163 9.27 3.49 -11.99
C TYR A 163 9.90 2.50 -12.99
N GLY A 164 9.38 2.39 -14.21
CA GLY A 164 10.04 1.62 -15.27
C GLY A 164 9.97 0.09 -15.15
N MET A 165 8.87 -0.46 -14.61
CA MET A 165 8.62 -1.91 -14.78
C MET A 165 8.42 -2.26 -16.25
N ALA A 166 8.93 -3.42 -16.64
CA ALA A 166 8.67 -3.98 -17.96
C ALA A 166 7.17 -4.26 -18.16
N ASP A 167 6.68 -4.03 -19.38
CA ASP A 167 5.27 -4.21 -19.73
C ASP A 167 4.79 -5.65 -19.53
N ASP A 168 5.66 -6.64 -19.78
CA ASP A 168 5.34 -8.06 -19.59
C ASP A 168 5.09 -8.42 -18.12
N ASP A 169 5.88 -7.86 -17.20
CA ASP A 169 5.69 -8.05 -15.76
C ASP A 169 4.36 -7.44 -15.30
N SER A 170 4.02 -6.25 -15.81
CA SER A 170 2.76 -5.59 -15.51
C SER A 170 1.57 -6.41 -16.00
N ARG A 171 1.64 -6.97 -17.21
CA ARG A 171 0.59 -7.84 -17.78
C ARG A 171 0.41 -9.11 -16.95
N GLN A 172 1.51 -9.79 -16.57
CA GLN A 172 1.45 -11.00 -15.74
C GLN A 172 0.82 -10.74 -14.37
N ARG A 173 1.14 -9.61 -13.74
CA ARG A 173 0.54 -9.22 -12.46
C ARG A 173 -0.95 -8.95 -12.60
N VAL A 174 -1.36 -8.17 -13.60
CA VAL A 174 -2.78 -7.92 -13.89
C VAL A 174 -3.53 -9.23 -14.12
N GLU A 175 -2.94 -10.17 -14.86
CA GLU A 175 -3.53 -11.49 -15.08
C GLU A 175 -3.72 -12.28 -13.77
N ALA A 176 -2.71 -12.30 -12.89
CA ALA A 176 -2.81 -12.96 -11.59
C ALA A 176 -3.91 -12.33 -10.72
N TRP A 177 -3.99 -11.00 -10.66
CA TRP A 177 -5.04 -10.29 -9.95
C TRP A 177 -6.44 -10.60 -10.48
N THR A 178 -6.65 -10.49 -11.79
CA THR A 178 -7.96 -10.72 -12.43
C THR A 178 -8.43 -12.17 -12.37
N LYS A 179 -7.52 -13.13 -12.13
CA LYS A 179 -7.81 -14.56 -11.93
C LYS A 179 -7.86 -15.00 -10.46
N SER A 180 -7.72 -14.06 -9.50
CA SER A 180 -7.75 -14.38 -8.07
C SER A 180 -9.09 -15.04 -7.70
N ARG A 181 -9.00 -16.19 -7.04
CA ARG A 181 -10.18 -16.99 -6.64
C ARG A 181 -10.02 -17.69 -5.29
N ASN A 182 -8.81 -17.68 -4.73
CA ASN A 182 -8.48 -18.37 -3.50
C ASN A 182 -8.24 -17.35 -2.39
N GLY A 183 -8.75 -17.64 -1.19
CA GLY A 183 -8.66 -16.73 -0.05
C GLY A 183 -9.91 -15.88 0.15
N GLU A 184 -10.05 -15.32 1.34
CA GLU A 184 -11.20 -14.49 1.72
C GLU A 184 -11.35 -13.32 0.75
N PHE A 185 -12.58 -13.09 0.27
CA PHE A 185 -12.94 -12.00 -0.65
C PHE A 185 -12.13 -11.93 -1.96
N ALA A 186 -11.41 -12.98 -2.35
CA ALA A 186 -10.65 -13.03 -3.60
C ALA A 186 -11.49 -12.71 -4.87
N PRO A 187 -12.77 -13.13 -4.98
CA PRO A 187 -13.61 -12.72 -6.11
C PRO A 187 -13.80 -11.20 -6.22
N TYR A 188 -13.88 -10.47 -5.10
CA TYR A 188 -13.97 -9.01 -5.10
C TYR A 188 -12.65 -8.36 -5.53
N ALA A 189 -11.51 -8.90 -5.09
CA ALA A 189 -10.21 -8.46 -5.57
C ALA A 189 -10.06 -8.64 -7.09
N ALA A 190 -10.51 -9.78 -7.62
CA ALA A 190 -10.51 -10.04 -9.05
C ALA A 190 -11.49 -9.13 -9.82
N ALA A 191 -12.66 -8.84 -9.25
CA ALA A 191 -13.61 -7.88 -9.83
C ALA A 191 -13.03 -6.47 -9.88
N GLY A 192 -12.49 -5.99 -8.75
CA GLY A 192 -11.80 -4.71 -8.66
C GLY A 192 -10.67 -4.61 -9.66
N ALA A 193 -9.84 -5.65 -9.78
CA ALA A 193 -8.77 -5.73 -10.77
C ALA A 193 -9.25 -5.51 -12.21
N ARG A 194 -10.32 -6.21 -12.62
CA ARG A 194 -10.90 -6.05 -13.97
C ARG A 194 -11.44 -4.64 -14.20
N GLU A 195 -12.12 -4.09 -13.21
CA GLU A 195 -12.66 -2.73 -13.27
C GLU A 195 -11.57 -1.66 -13.28
N GLY A 196 -10.47 -1.86 -12.54
CA GLY A 196 -9.31 -0.98 -12.53
C GLY A 196 -8.61 -0.93 -13.88
N VAL A 197 -8.46 -2.08 -14.54
CA VAL A 197 -7.95 -2.14 -15.92
C VAL A 197 -8.88 -1.41 -16.89
N ALA A 198 -10.19 -1.60 -16.76
CA ALA A 198 -11.17 -0.90 -17.60
C ALA A 198 -11.11 0.61 -17.40
N PHE A 199 -11.03 1.06 -16.14
CA PHE A 199 -10.85 2.47 -15.77
C PHE A 199 -9.58 3.05 -16.39
N ALA A 200 -8.44 2.36 -16.30
CA ALA A 200 -7.19 2.85 -16.86
C ALA A 200 -7.25 3.00 -18.39
N LYS A 201 -7.93 2.09 -19.09
CA LYS A 201 -8.15 2.17 -20.54
C LYS A 201 -9.07 3.33 -20.92
N GLU A 202 -10.16 3.52 -20.18
CA GLU A 202 -11.12 4.61 -20.40
C GLU A 202 -10.46 5.98 -20.23
N PHE A 203 -9.62 6.13 -19.20
CA PHE A 203 -9.01 7.41 -18.83
C PHE A 203 -7.54 7.54 -19.22
N ALA A 204 -7.05 6.72 -20.16
CA ALA A 204 -5.65 6.76 -20.61
C ALA A 204 -5.19 8.15 -21.09
N ARG A 205 -6.12 8.98 -21.58
CA ARG A 205 -5.86 10.36 -22.05
C ARG A 205 -6.29 11.46 -21.07
N ALA A 206 -6.71 11.09 -19.85
CA ALA A 206 -7.23 12.01 -18.85
C ALA A 206 -6.52 11.82 -17.49
N PRO A 207 -5.24 12.21 -17.36
CA PRO A 207 -4.41 11.88 -16.20
C PRO A 207 -4.99 12.37 -14.86
N GLY A 208 -5.67 13.52 -14.83
CA GLY A 208 -6.31 14.05 -13.61
C GLY A 208 -7.44 13.16 -13.05
N ARG A 209 -7.95 12.19 -13.83
CA ARG A 209 -8.93 11.23 -13.33
C ARG A 209 -8.31 10.20 -12.40
N PHE A 210 -7.01 9.95 -12.48
CA PHE A 210 -6.32 8.99 -11.61
C PHE A 210 -6.22 9.47 -10.16
N ASP A 211 -6.43 10.77 -9.89
CA ASP A 211 -6.55 11.27 -8.51
C ASP A 211 -7.72 10.63 -7.76
N HIS A 212 -8.76 10.20 -8.47
CA HIS A 212 -9.87 9.43 -7.87
C HIS A 212 -9.42 8.12 -7.23
N LEU A 213 -8.30 7.52 -7.67
CA LEU A 213 -7.75 6.34 -7.02
C LEU A 213 -7.46 6.63 -5.55
N ASN A 214 -7.11 7.87 -5.20
CA ASN A 214 -6.76 8.33 -3.86
C ASN A 214 -7.93 8.94 -3.06
N ASP A 215 -9.15 8.92 -3.61
CA ASP A 215 -10.35 9.42 -2.94
C ASP A 215 -11.16 8.24 -2.35
N PRO A 216 -11.18 8.06 -1.01
CA PRO A 216 -11.90 6.96 -0.38
C PRO A 216 -13.42 7.06 -0.58
N THR A 217 -13.98 8.26 -0.66
CA THR A 217 -15.43 8.47 -0.88
C THR A 217 -15.82 8.07 -2.29
N TRP A 218 -15.02 8.45 -3.28
CA TRP A 218 -15.23 8.05 -4.67
C TRP A 218 -15.16 6.53 -4.84
N LEU A 219 -14.14 5.90 -4.25
CA LEU A 219 -13.97 4.45 -4.28
C LEU A 219 -15.15 3.71 -3.64
N ARG A 220 -15.61 4.17 -2.48
CA ARG A 220 -16.79 3.60 -1.79
C ARG A 220 -18.03 3.73 -2.66
N THR A 221 -18.26 4.92 -3.21
CA THR A 221 -19.43 5.19 -4.08
C THR A 221 -19.42 4.28 -5.31
N ARG A 222 -18.26 4.12 -5.96
CA ARG A 222 -18.10 3.24 -7.11
C ARG A 222 -18.35 1.77 -6.74
N PHE A 223 -17.80 1.31 -5.62
CA PHE A 223 -18.02 -0.04 -5.12
C PHE A 223 -19.50 -0.32 -4.87
N THR A 224 -20.18 0.55 -4.12
CA THR A 224 -21.61 0.40 -3.81
C THR A 224 -22.47 0.41 -5.07
N ALA A 225 -22.17 1.26 -6.05
CA ALA A 225 -22.90 1.30 -7.31
C ALA A 225 -22.77 0.00 -8.14
N ALA A 226 -21.60 -0.65 -8.10
CA ALA A 226 -21.33 -1.86 -8.90
C ALA A 226 -21.63 -3.18 -8.17
N HIS A 227 -21.52 -3.21 -6.84
CA HIS A 227 -21.58 -4.43 -6.01
C HIS A 227 -22.69 -4.40 -4.93
N GLY A 228 -23.47 -3.32 -4.86
CA GLY A 228 -24.56 -3.14 -3.89
C GLY A 228 -24.08 -2.90 -2.46
N ASP A 229 -25.02 -2.94 -1.50
CA ASP A 229 -24.79 -2.68 -0.07
C ASP A 229 -24.06 -3.79 0.69
N GLN A 230 -23.31 -4.66 -0.01
CA GLN A 230 -22.32 -5.54 0.62
C GLN A 230 -21.16 -4.78 1.30
N ALA A 231 -21.29 -3.46 1.41
CA ALA A 231 -20.40 -2.47 2.01
C ALA A 231 -20.61 -2.25 3.52
N VAL A 232 -21.57 -2.94 4.16
CA VAL A 232 -21.94 -2.73 5.58
C VAL A 232 -22.12 -4.08 6.28
N GLY A 233 -21.02 -4.77 6.59
CA GLY A 233 -21.10 -6.05 7.29
C GLY A 233 -19.72 -6.60 7.60
N GLY A 234 -19.11 -6.08 8.66
CA GLY A 234 -17.82 -6.49 9.22
C GLY A 234 -17.46 -5.59 10.39
#